data_AF-A0A2E7QB99-F1
#
_entry.id   AF-A0A2E7QB99-F1
#
_cell.length_a   1.000
_cell.length_b   1.000
_cell.length_c   1.000
_cell.angle_alpha   90.00
_cell.angle_beta   90.00
_cell.angle_gamma   90.00
#
_symmetry.space_group_name_H-M   'P 1'
#
loop_
_entity.id
_entity.type
_entity.pdbx_description
1 polymer ?
#
loop_
_entity_poly.entity_id
_entity_poly.type
_entity_poly.pdbx_seq_one_letter_code
_entity_poly.pdbx_strand_id
1 'polypeptide(L)' 'DVHIRRIRSRIEDDPQRPLRVITIRGVGYRYEV' A
#
# COMPACT_ATOMS: atom_id res chain seq x y z
N ASP A 1 10.06 3.49 1.23
CA ASP A 1 9.39 3.76 -0.06
C ASP A 1 8.51 4.98 0.06
N VAL A 2 8.92 6.11 -0.53
CA VAL A 2 8.18 7.39 -0.43
C VAL A 2 6.95 7.38 -1.34
N HIS A 3 7.05 6.69 -2.49
CA HIS A 3 6.00 6.64 -3.50
C HIS A 3 4.80 5.80 -3.04
N ILE A 4 5.01 4.61 -2.48
CA ILE A 4 3.96 3.79 -1.89
C ILE A 4 3.26 4.49 -0.73
N ARG A 5 4.00 5.22 0.11
CA ARG A 5 3.38 6.00 1.19
C ARG A 5 2.43 7.07 0.63
N ARG A 6 2.83 7.77 -0.43
CA ARG A 6 1.98 8.77 -1.13
C ARG A 6 0.79 8.13 -1.84
N ILE A 7 0.93 6.91 -2.34
CA ILE A 7 -0.18 6.18 -2.95
C ILE A 7 -1.18 5.79 -1.87
N ARG A 8 -0.74 5.10 -0.80
CA ARG A 8 -1.60 4.69 0.32
C ARG A 8 -2.33 5.87 0.95
N SER A 9 -1.66 7.01 1.12
CA SER A 9 -2.28 8.23 1.66
C SER A 9 -3.42 8.78 0.80
N ARG A 10 -3.50 8.42 -0.49
CA ARG A 10 -4.53 8.91 -1.41
C ARG A 10 -5.66 7.91 -1.63
N ILE A 11 -5.37 6.60 -1.49
CA ILE A 11 -6.31 5.54 -1.88
C ILE A 11 -6.70 4.62 -0.75
N GLU A 12 -6.05 4.62 0.42
CA GLU A 12 -6.44 3.80 1.56
C GLU A 12 -7.23 4.64 2.56
N ASP A 13 -8.20 4.02 3.22
CA ASP A 13 -8.95 4.67 4.29
C ASP A 13 -8.05 4.86 5.53
N ASP A 14 -7.22 3.85 5.84
CA ASP A 14 -6.13 3.93 6.83
C ASP A 14 -4.79 3.52 6.17
N PRO A 15 -3.88 4.48 5.91
CA PRO A 15 -2.57 4.19 5.31
C PRO A 15 -1.66 3.28 6.15
N GLN A 16 -1.91 3.15 7.46
CA GLN A 16 -1.17 2.26 8.36
C GLN A 16 -1.70 0.82 8.31
N ARG A 17 -2.95 0.64 7.90
CA ARG A 17 -3.62 -0.66 7.72
C ARG A 17 -4.10 -0.80 6.27
N PRO A 18 -3.16 -0.82 5.29
CA PRO A 18 -3.53 -0.83 3.88
C PRO A 18 -4.28 -2.12 3.53
N LEU A 19 -5.39 -1.97 2.81
CA LEU A 19 -6.19 -3.08 2.30
C LEU A 19 -6.01 -3.24 0.79
N ARG A 20 -5.74 -2.15 0.06
CA ARG A 20 -5.58 -2.17 -1.40
C ARG A 20 -4.14 -2.44 -1.80
N VAL A 21 -3.16 -1.80 -1.17
CA VAL A 21 -1.73 -1.94 -1.51
C VAL A 21 -1.00 -2.73 -0.43
N ILE A 22 -0.93 -4.04 -0.59
CA ILE A 22 -0.30 -4.96 0.37
C ILE A 22 1.19 -5.12 0.07
N THR A 23 2.04 -4.99 1.10
CA THR A 23 3.47 -5.28 0.97
C THR A 23 3.72 -6.76 1.18
N ILE A 24 4.25 -7.43 0.16
CA ILE A 24 4.73 -8.80 0.24
C ILE A 24 6.24 -8.76 0.48
N ARG A 25 6.66 -9.09 1.70
CA ARG A 25 8.07 -9.05 2.10
C ARG A 25 8.92 -9.96 1.21
N GLY A 26 10.04 -9.44 0.70
CA GLY A 26 10.94 -10.17 -0.20
C GLY A 26 10.48 -10.28 -1.65
N VAL A 27 9.30 -9.74 -2.00
CA VAL A 27 8.75 -9.81 -3.36
C VAL A 27 8.43 -8.42 -3.91
N GLY A 28 7.63 -7.62 -3.19
CA GLY A 28 7.18 -6.32 -3.68
C GLY A 28 5.82 -5.90 -3.11
N TYR A 29 4.94 -5.39 -3.97
CA TYR A 29 3.61 -4.91 -3.61
C TYR A 29 2.54 -5.57 -4.48
N ARG A 30 1.39 -5.87 -3.87
CA ARG A 30 0.20 -6.39 -4.55
C ARG A 30 -0.91 -5.38 -4.42
N TYR A 31 -1.63 -5.16 -5.51
CA TYR A 31 -2.84 -4.36 -5.52
C TYR A 31 -4.07 -5.29 -5.46
N GLU A 32 -4.98 -5.00 -4.54
CA GLU A 32 -6.27 -5.69 -4.36
C GLU A 32 -7.41 -4.69 -4.55
N VAL A 33 -8.45 -5.13 -5.26
CA VAL A 33 -9.64 -4.32 -5.64
C VAL A 33 -10.74 -4.53 -4.63
#